data_AF-A0A3P1X9M6-F1
#
_entry.id   AF-A0A3P1X9M6-F1
#
_cell.length_a   1.000
_cell.length_b   1.000
_cell.length_c   1.000
_cell.angle_alpha   90.00
_cell.angle_beta   90.00
_cell.angle_gamma   90.00
#
_symmetry.space_group_name_H-M   'P 1'
#
loop_
_entity.id
_entity.type
_entity.pdbx_description
1 polymer ?
#
loop_
_entity_poly.entity_id
_entity_poly.type
_entity_poly.pdbx_seq_one_letter_code
_entity_poly.pdbx_strand_id
1 'polypeptide(L)'
;PATATNKKVTWTSSNTAVATVDGSGTVKGIAPGTATITVKTVDGGKTATAAVTVKAATVPTVKVSDVTLNRNTFTVNGDYEEVQLTATVAPSNATDKSLTWSSDNPQVASVDANGLVTI
;
A
#
# COMPACT_ATOMS: atom_id res chain seq x y z
N PRO A 1 2.42 -40.25 -20.80
CA PRO A 1 2.85 -40.78 -22.12
C PRO A 1 2.69 -39.73 -23.24
N ALA A 2 3.69 -39.58 -24.12
CA ALA A 2 3.66 -38.65 -25.25
C ALA A 2 2.66 -39.02 -26.37
N THR A 3 2.01 -40.18 -26.24
CA THR A 3 1.10 -40.82 -27.20
C THR A 3 -0.39 -40.58 -26.92
N ALA A 4 -0.75 -39.63 -26.05
CA ALA A 4 -2.16 -39.30 -25.84
C ALA A 4 -2.77 -38.72 -27.14
N THR A 5 -3.79 -39.39 -27.68
CA THR A 5 -4.52 -39.01 -28.90
C THR A 5 -5.25 -37.67 -28.77
N ASN A 6 -5.53 -37.25 -27.53
CA ASN A 6 -6.11 -35.96 -27.22
C ASN A 6 -5.27 -35.26 -26.15
N LYS A 7 -4.35 -34.40 -26.60
CA LYS A 7 -3.56 -33.52 -25.73
C LYS A 7 -4.29 -32.21 -25.39
N LYS A 8 -5.52 -32.01 -25.88
CA LYS A 8 -6.28 -30.82 -25.55
C LYS A 8 -6.77 -30.92 -24.12
N VAL A 9 -6.48 -29.87 -23.37
CA VAL A 9 -6.99 -29.63 -22.04
C VAL A 9 -7.69 -28.27 -22.02
N THR A 10 -8.59 -28.10 -21.06
CA THR A 10 -9.24 -26.82 -20.76
C THR A 10 -8.79 -26.35 -19.40
N TRP A 11 -8.49 -25.07 -19.29
CA TRP A 11 -8.04 -24.42 -18.07
C TRP A 11 -9.13 -23.47 -17.59
N THR A 12 -9.36 -23.46 -16.28
CA THR A 12 -10.31 -22.54 -15.64
C THR A 12 -9.74 -22.05 -14.32
N SER A 13 -10.14 -20.85 -13.91
CA SER A 13 -9.85 -20.29 -12.59
C SER A 13 -11.14 -20.15 -11.80
N SER A 14 -11.12 -20.51 -10.52
CA SER A 14 -12.26 -20.28 -9.62
C SER A 14 -12.48 -18.80 -9.28
N ASN A 15 -11.47 -17.95 -9.47
CA ASN A 15 -11.55 -16.51 -9.20
C ASN A 15 -10.60 -15.73 -10.11
N THR A 16 -11.12 -15.25 -11.24
CA THR A 16 -10.36 -14.46 -12.22
C THR A 16 -9.99 -13.05 -11.74
N ALA A 17 -10.66 -12.53 -10.70
CA ALA A 17 -10.28 -11.27 -10.07
C ALA A 17 -9.02 -11.43 -9.18
N VAL A 18 -8.69 -12.66 -8.75
CA VAL A 18 -7.46 -12.98 -8.01
C VAL A 18 -6.38 -13.52 -8.93
N ALA A 19 -6.69 -14.51 -9.77
CA ALA A 19 -5.74 -15.09 -10.71
C ALA A 19 -6.43 -15.59 -11.99
N THR A 20 -5.83 -15.30 -13.14
CA THR A 20 -6.28 -15.80 -14.44
C THR A 20 -5.35 -16.90 -14.95
N VAL A 21 -5.87 -17.82 -15.76
CA VAL A 21 -5.09 -18.84 -16.47
C VAL A 21 -5.43 -18.79 -17.96
N ASP A 22 -4.43 -18.88 -18.83
CA ASP A 22 -4.65 -18.93 -20.27
C ASP A 22 -4.80 -20.37 -20.80
N GLY A 23 -5.05 -20.52 -22.11
CA GLY A 23 -5.21 -21.83 -22.75
C GLY A 23 -3.95 -22.71 -22.76
N SER A 24 -2.78 -22.14 -22.47
CA SER A 24 -1.51 -22.86 -22.34
C SER A 24 -1.21 -23.30 -20.90
N GLY A 25 -2.01 -22.84 -19.92
CA GLY A 25 -1.80 -23.08 -18.50
C GLY A 25 -0.93 -22.04 -17.81
N THR A 26 -0.66 -20.90 -18.44
CA THR A 26 0.09 -19.80 -17.82
C THR A 26 -0.81 -19.03 -16.86
N VAL A 27 -0.40 -18.94 -15.59
CA VAL A 27 -1.17 -18.28 -14.53
C VAL A 27 -0.63 -16.87 -14.29
N LYS A 28 -1.53 -15.89 -14.22
CA LYS A 28 -1.24 -14.49 -13.88
C LYS A 28 -2.02 -14.08 -12.63
N GLY A 29 -1.32 -13.59 -11.60
CA GLY A 29 -1.94 -12.97 -10.43
C GLY A 29 -2.45 -11.57 -10.74
N ILE A 30 -3.64 -11.23 -10.24
CA ILE A 30 -4.34 -9.96 -10.47
C ILE A 30 -4.45 -9.17 -9.17
N ALA A 31 -4.97 -9.78 -8.11
CA ALA A 31 -5.17 -9.12 -6.82
C ALA A 31 -4.89 -10.09 -5.67
N PRO A 32 -4.57 -9.59 -4.46
CA PRO A 32 -4.31 -10.43 -3.30
C PRO A 32 -5.51 -11.31 -2.95
N GLY A 33 -5.26 -12.58 -2.65
CA GLY A 33 -6.29 -13.56 -2.35
C GLY A 33 -5.93 -14.96 -2.82
N THR A 34 -6.92 -15.85 -2.83
CA THR A 34 -6.75 -17.24 -3.25
C THR A 34 -7.65 -17.58 -4.44
N ALA A 35 -7.11 -18.31 -5.41
CA ALA A 35 -7.84 -18.87 -6.54
C ALA A 35 -7.40 -20.32 -6.77
N THR A 36 -8.30 -21.18 -7.24
CA THR A 36 -7.96 -22.55 -7.64
C THR A 36 -8.00 -22.64 -9.16
N ILE A 37 -6.89 -23.07 -9.75
CA ILE A 37 -6.77 -23.34 -11.17
C ILE A 37 -7.12 -24.81 -11.42
N THR A 38 -8.01 -25.08 -12.35
CA THR A 38 -8.45 -26.44 -12.72
C THR A 38 -8.09 -26.72 -14.17
N VAL A 39 -7.45 -27.85 -14.41
CA VAL A 39 -7.19 -28.39 -15.75
C VAL A 39 -7.99 -29.67 -15.96
N LYS A 40 -8.70 -29.76 -17.08
CA LYS A 40 -9.51 -30.93 -17.46
C LYS A 40 -9.18 -31.38 -18.87
N THR A 41 -9.02 -32.68 -19.10
CA THR A 41 -8.91 -33.22 -20.46
C THR A 41 -10.19 -32.94 -21.24
N VAL A 42 -10.12 -32.71 -22.55
CA VAL A 42 -11.31 -32.39 -23.36
C VAL A 42 -12.34 -33.52 -23.37
N ASP A 43 -11.89 -34.78 -23.29
CA ASP A 43 -12.78 -35.95 -23.10
C ASP A 43 -13.46 -35.98 -21.71
N GLY A 44 -13.07 -35.07 -20.81
CA GLY A 44 -13.60 -34.91 -19.47
C GLY A 44 -13.15 -35.96 -18.46
N GLY A 45 -12.39 -36.98 -18.88
CA GLY A 45 -12.08 -38.15 -18.07
C GLY A 45 -11.00 -37.94 -17.01
N LYS A 46 -10.26 -36.82 -17.05
CA LYS A 46 -9.21 -36.50 -16.06
C LYS A 46 -9.27 -35.03 -15.67
N THR A 47 -9.05 -34.76 -14.39
CA THR A 47 -9.02 -33.41 -13.82
C THR A 47 -7.88 -33.31 -12.81
N ALA A 48 -7.22 -32.15 -12.78
CA ALA A 48 -6.26 -31.79 -11.73
C ALA A 48 -6.47 -30.32 -11.32
N THR A 49 -6.08 -29.99 -10.09
CA THR A 49 -6.29 -28.66 -9.50
C THR A 49 -5.02 -28.15 -8.83
N ALA A 50 -4.81 -26.83 -8.86
CA ALA A 50 -3.73 -26.15 -8.16
C ALA A 50 -4.27 -24.93 -7.40
N ALA A 51 -3.97 -24.81 -6.11
CA ALA A 51 -4.28 -23.63 -5.33
C ALA A 51 -3.22 -22.54 -5.57
N VAL A 52 -3.68 -21.34 -5.90
CA VAL A 52 -2.87 -20.15 -6.16
C VAL A 52 -3.17 -19.13 -5.08
N THR A 53 -2.14 -18.70 -4.37
CA THR A 53 -2.24 -17.60 -3.39
C THR A 53 -1.46 -16.41 -3.90
N VAL A 54 -2.16 -15.33 -4.21
CA VAL A 54 -1.55 -14.05 -4.58
C VAL A 54 -1.40 -13.25 -3.30
N LYS A 55 -0.15 -12.91 -2.95
CA LYS A 55 0.13 -12.08 -1.78
C LYS A 55 0.01 -10.60 -2.14
N ALA A 56 -0.43 -9.81 -1.18
CA ALA A 56 -0.31 -8.36 -1.28
C ALA A 56 1.16 -7.99 -1.47
N ALA A 57 1.43 -7.08 -2.40
CA ALA A 57 2.72 -6.44 -2.47
C ALA A 57 2.94 -5.68 -1.17
N THR A 58 3.85 -6.17 -0.33
CA THR A 58 4.25 -5.45 0.87
C THR A 58 5.26 -4.40 0.44
N VAL A 59 4.84 -3.13 0.43
CA VAL A 59 5.80 -2.03 0.37
C VAL A 59 6.53 -2.00 1.72
N PRO A 60 7.88 -2.06 1.76
CA PRO A 60 8.59 -1.99 3.03
C PRO A 60 8.23 -0.69 3.75
N THR A 61 7.75 -0.79 4.98
CA THR A 61 7.44 0.37 5.80
C THR A 61 8.75 0.98 6.32
N VAL A 62 9.06 2.19 5.90
CA VAL A 62 10.16 2.98 6.43
C VAL A 62 9.62 3.79 7.62
N LYS A 63 10.14 3.48 8.81
CA LYS A 63 9.75 4.16 10.05
C LYS A 63 10.35 5.57 10.10
N VAL A 64 9.60 6.51 10.65
CA VAL A 64 10.14 7.80 11.07
C VAL A 64 11.16 7.58 12.18
N SER A 65 12.33 8.17 12.03
CA SER A 65 13.39 8.14 13.04
C SER A 65 13.54 9.49 13.75
N ASP A 66 13.15 10.58 13.11
CA ASP A 66 13.34 11.92 13.65
C ASP A 66 12.33 12.93 13.08
N VAL A 67 12.07 13.99 13.86
CA VAL A 67 11.26 15.15 13.47
C VAL A 67 11.97 16.40 13.96
N THR A 68 12.32 17.28 13.03
CA THR A 68 13.04 18.53 13.34
C THR A 68 12.20 19.74 12.95
N LEU A 69 12.22 20.78 13.78
CA LEU A 69 11.60 22.06 13.45
C LEU A 69 12.64 23.01 12.86
N ASN A 70 12.18 23.91 11.98
CA ASN A 70 12.99 25.00 11.46
C ASN A 70 13.44 26.00 12.54
N ARG A 71 12.78 26.02 13.70
CA ARG A 71 13.16 26.78 14.89
C ARG A 71 12.54 26.19 16.14
N ASN A 72 13.25 26.31 17.27
CA ASN A 72 12.83 25.78 18.57
C ASN A 72 12.33 26.86 19.53
N THR A 73 12.67 28.12 19.26
CA THR A 73 12.25 29.29 20.04
C THR A 73 12.07 30.49 19.11
N PHE A 74 11.18 31.39 19.49
CA PHE A 74 11.03 32.72 18.91
C PHE A 74 10.33 33.63 19.93
N THR A 75 10.49 34.94 19.78
CA THR A 75 9.83 35.96 20.60
C THR A 75 9.12 36.91 19.66
N VAL A 76 7.86 37.20 19.94
CA VAL A 76 7.09 38.25 19.25
C VAL A 76 6.81 39.39 20.22
N ASN A 77 6.77 40.61 19.70
CA ASN A 77 6.27 41.77 20.44
C ASN A 77 4.74 41.81 20.29
N GLY A 78 4.02 42.44 21.22
CA GLY A 78 2.56 42.31 21.41
C GLY A 78 1.65 42.90 20.33
N ASP A 79 2.13 42.99 19.10
CA ASP A 79 1.39 43.37 17.92
C ASP A 79 1.13 42.05 17.17
N TYR A 80 -0.09 41.82 16.68
CA TYR A 80 -0.48 40.58 16.00
C TYR A 80 0.60 40.07 15.02
N GLU A 81 1.15 38.88 15.28
CA GLU A 81 2.24 38.29 14.49
C GLU A 81 1.88 36.88 14.04
N GLU A 82 2.25 36.55 12.80
CA GLU A 82 2.09 35.22 12.23
C GLU A 82 3.46 34.57 12.00
N VAL A 83 3.67 33.38 12.57
CA VAL A 83 4.95 32.67 12.49
C VAL A 83 4.75 31.28 11.89
N GLN A 84 5.34 31.05 10.72
CA GLN A 84 5.29 29.73 10.08
C GLN A 84 6.35 28.78 10.65
N LEU A 85 5.93 27.75 11.36
CA LEU A 85 6.78 26.62 11.72
C LEU A 85 6.81 25.59 10.58
N THR A 86 7.96 24.96 10.37
CA THR A 86 8.11 23.89 9.38
C THR A 86 8.77 22.71 10.05
N ALA A 87 8.12 21.55 10.01
CA ALA A 87 8.67 20.30 10.51
C ALA A 87 9.19 19.45 9.36
N THR A 88 10.38 18.87 9.54
CA THR A 88 11.01 17.94 8.61
C THR A 88 11.03 16.55 9.23
N VAL A 89 10.39 15.59 8.56
CA VAL A 89 10.35 14.18 8.96
C VAL A 89 11.50 13.42 8.30
N ALA A 90 12.32 12.75 9.10
CA ALA A 90 13.40 11.88 8.62
C ALA A 90 13.12 10.40 8.92
N PRO A 91 13.56 9.48 8.04
CA PRO A 91 14.18 9.77 6.75
C PRO A 91 13.17 10.32 5.75
N SER A 92 13.65 11.00 4.70
CA SER A 92 12.80 11.62 3.67
C SER A 92 11.98 10.61 2.87
N ASN A 93 12.18 9.31 3.04
CA ASN A 93 11.38 8.22 2.45
C ASN A 93 10.53 7.46 3.48
N ALA A 94 10.33 8.02 4.69
CA ALA A 94 9.39 7.47 5.67
C ALA A 94 8.01 7.26 5.04
N THR A 95 7.39 6.11 5.34
CA THR A 95 6.10 5.70 4.76
C THR A 95 4.95 6.54 5.28
N ASP A 96 5.03 7.01 6.52
CA ASP A 96 4.08 7.93 7.13
C ASP A 96 4.84 9.19 7.57
N LYS A 97 4.41 10.35 7.06
CA LYS A 97 4.96 11.67 7.39
C LYS A 97 3.86 12.63 7.85
N SER A 98 2.71 12.09 8.24
CA SER A 98 1.64 12.90 8.79
C SER A 98 2.13 13.60 10.06
N LEU A 99 1.74 14.86 10.19
CA LEU A 99 2.09 15.71 11.33
C LEU A 99 0.80 16.21 11.96
N THR A 100 0.82 16.34 13.28
CA THR A 100 -0.26 16.97 14.04
C THR A 100 0.37 18.08 14.86
N TRP A 101 -0.20 19.28 14.75
CA TRP A 101 0.23 20.46 15.48
C TRP A 101 -0.72 20.73 16.64
N SER A 102 -0.17 21.21 17.76
CA SER A 102 -0.93 21.60 18.93
C SER A 102 -0.23 22.75 19.64
N SER A 103 -1.02 23.60 20.30
CA SER A 103 -0.53 24.61 21.22
C SER A 103 -1.05 24.31 22.63
N ASP A 104 -0.16 24.45 23.62
CA ASP A 104 -0.52 24.28 25.02
C ASP A 104 -1.45 25.39 25.54
N ASN A 105 -1.43 26.57 24.90
CA ASN A 105 -2.34 27.68 25.22
C ASN A 105 -2.84 28.39 23.96
N PRO A 106 -3.87 27.85 23.28
CA PRO A 106 -4.41 28.40 22.03
C PRO A 106 -5.03 29.80 22.15
N GLN A 107 -5.33 30.28 23.36
CA GLN A 107 -5.84 31.65 23.58
C GLN A 107 -4.73 32.72 23.53
N VAL A 108 -3.47 32.30 23.69
CA VAL A 108 -2.30 33.17 23.62
C VAL A 108 -1.56 32.97 22.30
N ALA A 109 -1.47 31.74 21.82
CA ALA A 109 -0.90 31.43 20.51
C ALA A 109 -1.56 30.15 20.00
N SER A 110 -2.25 30.24 18.86
CA SER A 110 -2.84 29.08 18.18
C SER A 110 -1.92 28.61 17.06
N VAL A 111 -2.02 27.33 16.66
CA VAL A 111 -1.30 26.78 15.51
C VAL A 111 -2.27 26.00 14.65
N ASP A 112 -2.23 26.22 13.33
CA ASP A 112 -3.08 25.49 12.39
C ASP A 112 -2.47 24.13 11.98
N ALA A 113 -3.20 23.37 11.15
CA ALA A 113 -2.74 22.06 10.67
C ALA A 113 -1.49 22.14 9.75
N ASN A 114 -1.16 23.33 9.24
CA ASN A 114 -0.01 23.60 8.39
C ASN A 114 1.19 24.15 9.18
N GLY A 115 1.07 24.33 10.50
CA GLY A 115 2.13 24.88 11.35
C GLY A 115 2.20 26.41 11.35
N LEU A 116 1.17 27.11 10.87
CA LEU A 116 1.07 28.56 10.98
C LEU A 116 0.64 28.91 12.41
N VAL A 117 1.48 29.64 13.12
CA VAL A 117 1.21 30.14 14.48
C VAL A 117 0.64 31.55 14.41
N THR A 118 -0.45 31.79 15.11
CA THR A 118 -1.13 33.10 15.23
C THR A 118 -1.25 33.47 16.70
N ILE A 119 -0.86 34.70 17.07
CA ILE A 119 -0.66 35.19 18.45
C ILE A 119 -1.57 36.38 18.73
#